data_AF-A0A1B7XWD8-F1
#
_entry.id   AF-A0A1B7XWD8-F1
#
_cell.length_a   1.000
_cell.length_b   1.000
_cell.length_c   1.000
_cell.angle_alpha   90.00
_cell.angle_beta   90.00
_cell.angle_gamma   90.00
#
_symmetry.space_group_name_H-M   'P 1'
#
loop_
_entity.id
_entity.type
_entity.pdbx_description
1 polymer ?
#
loop_
_entity_poly.entity_id
_entity_poly.type
_entity_poly.pdbx_seq_one_letter_code
_entity_poly.pdbx_strand_id
1 'polypeptide(L)'
;MADSNNYCTVSSIIPKLKGESNWSSWIVLMGATLRAHKVKKYVDSDVAEPAEGTPAHTSWEADRDVAYNLLIFSCDTLIDGLLNAGWQDDGNPYTLMKALEKYISKVSENAVGALVDEFAKGNAHDHRTLHDALKRARYLRACITSVCGENSDHFWAILLLNYFKVRLPDTYRHYINNKKPAWSDVVETIYTLAQAKEHKTGLALHCKTVPTTLTTSSSTTPVKNEDREVSSPCKKDHTAANSSTAAHPELVSHDNPSATGPERCLPARRNPLMVEDVPSHDELVSRRGLKRIQLLPHLTKGQGGVFEYVHLHAPMPKSIFSGIFKSSLNHYFLLRRSHDDFVSASGMFKATFPYAEASEEDAERKYIKSFATTSPEETVGSVWIPPEYALTLAEEYGIAPWIRALLDPANVAVS
;
A
#
# COMPACT_ATOMS: atom_id res chain seq x y z
N MET A 1 41.01 -24.77 -9.64
CA MET A 1 39.56 -24.90 -9.91
C MET A 1 38.84 -24.50 -8.63
N ALA A 2 38.50 -23.22 -8.51
CA ALA A 2 37.61 -22.76 -7.45
C ALA A 2 36.19 -23.21 -7.82
N ASP A 3 35.47 -23.80 -6.86
CA ASP A 3 34.17 -24.41 -7.09
C ASP A 3 33.17 -23.42 -7.69
N SER A 4 32.81 -23.63 -8.95
CA SER A 4 31.76 -22.90 -9.67
C SER A 4 30.41 -22.93 -8.92
N ASN A 5 30.19 -23.92 -8.04
CA ASN A 5 29.01 -24.02 -7.17
C ASN A 5 28.91 -22.92 -6.10
N ASN A 6 30.00 -22.27 -5.73
CA ASN A 6 29.95 -21.25 -4.66
C ASN A 6 29.35 -19.93 -5.15
N TYR A 7 29.44 -19.62 -6.45
CA TYR A 7 28.94 -18.38 -7.04
C TYR A 7 27.41 -18.32 -7.13
N CYS A 8 26.75 -19.44 -7.45
CA CYS A 8 25.28 -19.50 -7.48
C CYS A 8 24.65 -19.21 -6.12
N THR A 9 25.30 -19.63 -5.03
CA THR A 9 24.77 -19.46 -3.67
C THR A 9 24.81 -18.00 -3.24
N VAL A 10 25.89 -17.28 -3.54
CA VAL A 10 26.02 -15.85 -3.18
C VAL A 10 25.13 -14.95 -4.03
N SER A 11 24.93 -15.29 -5.32
CA SER A 11 24.05 -14.53 -6.22
C SER A 11 22.61 -14.44 -5.70
N SER A 12 22.14 -15.45 -4.95
CA SER A 12 20.78 -15.46 -4.39
C SER A 12 20.53 -14.42 -3.26
N ILE A 13 21.59 -13.89 -2.66
CA ILE A 13 21.49 -12.97 -1.50
C ILE A 13 21.38 -11.51 -1.97
N ILE A 14 21.92 -11.17 -3.14
CA ILE A 14 21.88 -9.80 -3.65
C ILE A 14 20.55 -9.59 -4.37
N PRO A 15 19.71 -8.62 -3.96
CA PRO A 15 18.47 -8.34 -4.69
C PRO A 15 18.81 -7.86 -6.11
N LYS A 16 17.96 -8.19 -7.09
CA LYS A 16 18.08 -7.65 -8.45
C LYS A 16 17.92 -6.12 -8.43
N LEU A 17 18.79 -5.41 -9.13
CA LEU A 17 18.72 -3.97 -9.32
C LEU A 17 17.58 -3.64 -10.29
N LYS A 18 16.55 -2.96 -9.80
CA LYS A 18 15.33 -2.61 -10.55
C LYS A 18 15.35 -1.17 -11.07
N GLY A 19 16.47 -0.48 -10.91
CA GLY A 19 16.63 0.94 -11.18
C GLY A 19 16.67 1.77 -9.89
N GLU A 20 16.15 2.99 -9.95
CA GLU A 20 16.25 3.97 -8.86
C GLU A 20 15.65 3.49 -7.54
N SER A 21 14.47 2.85 -7.61
CA SER A 21 13.67 2.45 -6.44
C SER A 21 14.40 1.59 -5.41
N ASN A 22 15.46 0.89 -5.80
CA ASN A 22 16.29 0.10 -4.89
C ASN A 22 17.79 0.36 -5.03
N TRP A 23 18.22 1.42 -5.74
CA TRP A 23 19.63 1.72 -6.00
C TRP A 23 20.46 1.84 -4.71
N SER A 24 20.02 2.66 -3.75
CA SER A 24 20.78 2.88 -2.50
C SER A 24 20.94 1.59 -1.68
N SER A 25 19.85 0.82 -1.55
CA SER A 25 19.89 -0.47 -0.82
C SER A 25 20.76 -1.50 -1.56
N TRP A 26 20.65 -1.53 -2.89
CA TRP A 26 21.44 -2.40 -3.73
C TRP A 26 22.93 -2.07 -3.65
N ILE A 27 23.33 -0.79 -3.73
CA ILE A 27 24.74 -0.36 -3.61
C ILE A 27 25.35 -0.80 -2.28
N VAL A 28 24.61 -0.67 -1.17
CA VAL A 28 25.10 -1.08 0.15
C VAL A 28 25.34 -2.59 0.21
N LEU A 29 24.37 -3.39 -0.24
CA LEU A 29 24.45 -4.86 -0.23
C LEU A 29 25.49 -5.39 -1.22
N MET A 30 25.52 -4.83 -2.44
CA MET A 30 26.52 -5.15 -3.46
C MET A 30 27.92 -4.80 -2.96
N GLY A 31 28.10 -3.59 -2.41
CA GLY A 31 29.37 -3.16 -1.84
C GLY A 31 29.86 -4.05 -0.69
N ALA A 32 28.95 -4.51 0.18
CA ALA A 32 29.28 -5.47 1.25
C ALA A 32 29.72 -6.82 0.67
N THR A 33 29.01 -7.31 -0.35
CA THR A 33 29.33 -8.58 -1.01
C THR A 33 30.68 -8.52 -1.73
N LEU A 34 30.94 -7.47 -2.51
CA LEU A 34 32.23 -7.24 -3.17
C LEU A 34 33.39 -7.15 -2.17
N ARG A 35 33.18 -6.59 -0.96
CA ARG A 35 34.18 -6.60 0.12
C ARG A 35 34.42 -7.99 0.68
N ALA A 36 33.36 -8.77 0.90
CA ALA A 36 33.48 -10.16 1.37
C ALA A 36 34.31 -11.02 0.40
N HIS A 37 34.18 -10.77 -0.90
CA HIS A 37 34.98 -11.41 -1.95
C HIS A 37 36.35 -10.75 -2.20
N LYS A 38 36.68 -9.63 -1.53
CA LYS A 38 37.92 -8.86 -1.73
C LYS A 38 38.11 -8.26 -3.13
N VAL A 39 37.03 -8.12 -3.90
CA VAL A 39 37.06 -7.63 -5.29
C VAL A 39 36.49 -6.21 -5.46
N LYS A 40 36.09 -5.53 -4.37
CA LYS A 40 35.52 -4.16 -4.43
C LYS A 40 36.39 -3.15 -5.20
N LYS A 41 37.71 -3.28 -5.11
CA LYS A 41 38.67 -2.39 -5.79
C LYS A 41 38.45 -2.28 -7.31
N TYR A 42 37.97 -3.35 -7.95
CA TYR A 42 37.69 -3.40 -9.39
C TYR A 42 36.41 -2.64 -9.78
N VAL A 43 35.53 -2.37 -8.81
CA VAL A 43 34.30 -1.59 -9.01
C VAL A 43 34.53 -0.11 -8.69
N ASP A 44 35.42 0.17 -7.74
CA ASP A 44 35.72 1.53 -7.29
C ASP A 44 36.69 2.28 -8.21
N SER A 45 37.54 1.53 -8.91
CA SER A 45 38.60 2.09 -9.76
C SER A 45 38.92 1.17 -10.93
N ASP A 46 39.41 1.76 -12.02
CA ASP A 46 39.93 1.02 -13.18
C ASP A 46 41.32 0.45 -12.86
N VAL A 47 41.36 -0.79 -12.38
CA VAL A 47 42.59 -1.45 -11.95
C VAL A 47 43.38 -1.92 -13.16
N ALA A 48 44.54 -1.30 -13.40
CA ALA A 48 45.41 -1.62 -14.53
C ALA A 48 45.77 -3.11 -14.62
N GLU A 49 45.77 -3.63 -15.84
CA GLU A 49 46.13 -5.01 -16.16
C GLU A 49 47.64 -5.26 -15.91
N PRO A 50 48.00 -6.27 -15.11
CA PRO A 50 49.39 -6.69 -14.95
C PRO A 50 49.99 -7.28 -16.24
N ALA A 51 51.31 -7.42 -16.30
CA ALA A 51 51.96 -8.07 -17.45
C ALA A 51 51.46 -9.51 -17.64
N GLU A 52 51.09 -9.84 -18.87
CA GLU A 52 50.57 -11.15 -19.26
C GLU A 52 51.55 -12.29 -18.90
N GLY A 53 51.01 -13.44 -18.51
CA GLY A 53 51.79 -14.62 -18.11
C GLY A 53 52.40 -14.55 -16.70
N THR A 54 52.17 -13.47 -15.95
CA THR A 54 52.57 -13.39 -14.54
C THR A 54 51.50 -14.00 -13.61
N PRO A 55 51.87 -14.52 -12.43
CA PRO A 55 50.88 -14.95 -11.42
C PRO A 55 49.92 -13.84 -11.00
N ALA A 56 50.35 -12.57 -11.09
CA ALA A 56 49.54 -11.41 -10.81
C ALA A 56 48.44 -11.21 -11.86
N HIS A 57 48.72 -11.48 -13.14
CA HIS A 57 47.74 -11.40 -14.23
C HIS A 57 46.60 -12.41 -14.03
N THR A 58 46.92 -13.68 -13.73
CA THR A 58 45.90 -14.70 -13.45
C THR A 58 45.02 -14.36 -12.24
N SER A 59 45.61 -13.83 -11.16
CA SER A 59 44.82 -13.40 -9.99
C SER A 59 43.97 -12.16 -10.31
N TRP A 60 44.49 -11.25 -11.12
CA TRP A 60 43.76 -10.05 -11.53
C TRP A 60 42.56 -10.40 -12.41
N GLU A 61 42.73 -11.30 -13.38
CA GLU A 61 41.68 -11.78 -14.28
C GLU A 61 40.57 -12.48 -13.48
N ALA A 62 40.94 -13.41 -12.60
CA ALA A 62 39.98 -14.13 -11.77
C ALA A 62 39.19 -13.18 -10.84
N ASP A 63 39.85 -12.25 -10.16
CA ASP A 63 39.16 -11.31 -9.26
C ASP A 63 38.25 -10.35 -10.05
N ARG A 64 38.70 -9.88 -11.22
CA ARG A 64 37.93 -9.01 -12.12
C ARG A 64 36.67 -9.73 -12.59
N ASP A 65 36.78 -10.98 -13.03
CA ASP A 65 35.65 -11.81 -13.45
C ASP A 65 34.64 -12.01 -12.34
N VAL A 66 35.10 -12.23 -11.10
CA VAL A 66 34.19 -12.34 -9.94
C VAL A 66 33.41 -11.05 -9.72
N ALA A 67 34.07 -9.89 -9.75
CA ALA A 67 33.40 -8.60 -9.62
C ALA A 67 32.39 -8.36 -10.75
N TYR A 68 32.79 -8.63 -12.00
CA TYR A 68 31.95 -8.45 -13.18
C TYR A 68 30.71 -9.34 -13.13
N ASN A 69 30.89 -10.63 -12.84
CA ASN A 69 29.80 -11.59 -12.74
C ASN A 69 28.80 -11.21 -11.62
N LEU A 70 29.28 -10.78 -10.46
CA LEU A 70 28.41 -10.33 -9.37
C LEU A 70 27.54 -9.13 -9.79
N LEU A 71 28.12 -8.16 -10.50
CA LEU A 71 27.38 -7.02 -11.03
C LEU A 71 26.35 -7.46 -12.06
N ILE A 72 26.77 -8.14 -13.14
CA ILE A 72 25.89 -8.47 -14.27
C ILE A 72 24.71 -9.36 -13.85
N PHE A 73 24.95 -10.36 -13.00
CA PHE A 73 23.88 -11.21 -12.50
C PHE A 73 22.87 -10.43 -11.66
N SER A 74 23.29 -9.36 -10.98
CA SER A 74 22.38 -8.58 -10.15
C SER A 74 21.66 -7.47 -10.93
N CYS A 75 22.12 -7.09 -12.12
CA CYS A 75 21.52 -6.02 -12.94
C CYS A 75 21.01 -6.48 -14.32
N ASP A 76 20.83 -7.78 -14.54
CA ASP A 76 20.35 -8.39 -15.79
C ASP A 76 19.15 -7.66 -16.43
N THR A 77 18.18 -7.21 -15.62
CA THR A 77 17.00 -6.48 -16.10
C THR A 77 17.30 -5.09 -16.70
N LEU A 78 18.50 -4.56 -16.49
CA LEU A 78 18.92 -3.23 -16.96
C LEU A 78 19.92 -3.28 -18.12
N ILE A 79 20.46 -4.45 -18.46
CA ILE A 79 21.53 -4.59 -19.47
C ILE A 79 21.07 -4.09 -20.84
N ASP A 80 19.88 -4.48 -21.31
CA ASP A 80 19.33 -3.99 -22.57
C ASP A 80 19.19 -2.45 -22.57
N GLY A 81 18.82 -1.87 -21.42
CA GLY A 81 18.72 -0.42 -21.24
C GLY A 81 20.07 0.28 -21.36
N LEU A 82 21.12 -0.31 -20.80
CA LEU A 82 22.50 0.20 -20.90
C LEU A 82 23.03 0.11 -22.33
N LEU A 83 22.84 -1.03 -23.00
CA LEU A 83 23.25 -1.24 -24.38
C LEU A 83 22.58 -0.21 -25.31
N ASN A 84 21.27 0.00 -25.15
CA ASN A 84 20.53 1.03 -25.88
C ASN A 84 20.98 2.47 -25.55
N ALA A 85 21.55 2.68 -24.36
CA ALA A 85 22.14 3.96 -23.96
C ALA A 85 23.60 4.15 -24.44
N GLY A 86 24.13 3.20 -25.22
CA GLY A 86 25.46 3.26 -25.81
C GLY A 86 26.58 2.72 -24.92
N TRP A 87 26.27 2.05 -23.81
CA TRP A 87 27.27 1.27 -23.08
C TRP A 87 27.73 0.08 -23.94
N GLN A 88 29.01 -0.25 -23.86
CA GLN A 88 29.61 -1.39 -24.54
C GLN A 88 30.07 -2.38 -23.47
N ASP A 89 29.78 -3.66 -23.69
CA ASP A 89 30.25 -4.71 -22.80
C ASP A 89 31.74 -5.01 -23.10
N ASP A 90 32.60 -4.50 -22.23
CA ASP A 90 34.06 -4.70 -22.25
C ASP A 90 34.53 -5.67 -21.14
N GLY A 91 33.60 -6.31 -20.42
CA GLY A 91 33.90 -7.16 -19.26
C GLY A 91 34.56 -6.41 -18.10
N ASN A 92 34.54 -5.07 -18.07
CA ASN A 92 35.16 -4.28 -17.01
C ASN A 92 34.11 -3.89 -15.95
N PRO A 93 34.23 -4.37 -14.70
CA PRO A 93 33.26 -4.06 -13.65
C PRO A 93 33.18 -2.56 -13.30
N TYR A 94 34.28 -1.82 -13.44
CA TYR A 94 34.31 -0.37 -13.20
C TYR A 94 33.47 0.39 -14.24
N THR A 95 33.65 0.07 -15.53
CA THR A 95 32.91 0.73 -16.61
C THR A 95 31.42 0.40 -16.54
N LEU A 96 31.05 -0.84 -16.21
CA LEU A 96 29.67 -1.24 -15.94
C LEU A 96 29.06 -0.46 -14.77
N MET A 97 29.75 -0.33 -13.64
CA MET A 97 29.25 0.45 -12.50
C MET A 97 29.04 1.92 -12.86
N LYS A 98 29.98 2.54 -13.59
CA LYS A 98 29.84 3.92 -14.06
C LYS A 98 28.68 4.09 -15.04
N ALA A 99 28.45 3.09 -15.91
CA ALA A 99 27.31 3.08 -16.81
C ALA A 99 25.98 2.98 -16.04
N LEU A 100 25.89 2.13 -15.02
CA LEU A 100 24.74 2.00 -14.14
C LEU A 100 24.45 3.31 -13.38
N GLU A 101 25.46 3.91 -12.75
CA GLU A 101 25.34 5.21 -12.05
C GLU A 101 24.76 6.29 -12.98
N LYS A 102 25.31 6.40 -14.19
CA LYS A 102 24.87 7.38 -15.19
C LYS A 102 23.46 7.07 -15.70
N TYR A 103 23.15 5.81 -16.00
CA TYR A 103 21.87 5.39 -16.54
C TYR A 103 20.74 5.61 -15.53
N ILE A 104 20.93 5.20 -14.27
CA ILE A 104 19.93 5.36 -13.22
C ILE A 104 19.68 6.85 -12.93
N SER A 105 20.74 7.66 -12.87
CA SER A 105 20.61 9.12 -12.72
C SER A 105 19.85 9.77 -13.89
N LYS A 106 20.06 9.28 -15.12
CA LYS A 106 19.32 9.75 -16.30
C LYS A 106 17.84 9.34 -16.25
N VAL A 107 17.54 8.13 -15.78
CA VAL A 107 16.16 7.66 -15.59
C VAL A 107 15.44 8.53 -14.56
N SER A 108 16.10 8.89 -13.45
CA SER A 108 15.51 9.78 -12.44
C SER A 108 15.26 11.18 -13.00
N GLU A 109 16.19 11.76 -13.78
CA GLU A 109 15.99 13.07 -14.42
C GLU A 109 14.83 13.06 -15.42
N ASN A 110 14.73 12.03 -16.26
CA ASN A 110 13.65 11.90 -17.23
C ASN A 110 12.29 11.66 -16.54
N ALA A 111 12.26 10.84 -15.50
CA ALA A 111 11.04 10.55 -14.74
C ALA A 111 10.55 11.80 -13.98
N VAL A 112 11.47 12.52 -13.33
CA VAL A 112 11.17 13.81 -12.69
C VAL A 112 10.71 14.82 -13.71
N GLY A 113 11.42 14.95 -14.82
CA GLY A 113 11.08 15.87 -15.90
C GLY A 113 9.66 15.61 -16.42
N ALA A 114 9.30 14.35 -16.66
CA ALA A 114 7.96 13.95 -17.06
C ALA A 114 6.90 14.25 -15.99
N LEU A 115 7.18 14.00 -14.71
CA LEU A 115 6.26 14.29 -13.60
C LEU A 115 6.06 15.81 -13.41
N VAL A 116 7.14 16.59 -13.49
CA VAL A 116 7.10 18.05 -13.42
C VAL A 116 6.37 18.61 -14.64
N ASP A 117 6.62 18.08 -15.84
CA ASP A 117 5.91 18.46 -17.06
C ASP A 117 4.42 18.13 -16.95
N GLU A 118 4.06 16.94 -16.45
CA GLU A 118 2.67 16.58 -16.21
C GLU A 118 2.02 17.53 -15.20
N PHE A 119 2.72 17.90 -14.13
CA PHE A 119 2.19 18.83 -13.14
C PHE A 119 2.12 20.27 -13.66
N ALA A 120 3.06 20.70 -14.49
CA ALA A 120 3.07 22.05 -15.03
C ALA A 120 2.08 22.24 -16.18
N LYS A 121 1.92 21.21 -17.03
CA LYS A 121 1.08 21.25 -18.25
C LYS A 121 -0.29 20.64 -18.05
N GLY A 122 -0.47 19.78 -17.04
CA GLY A 122 -1.74 19.13 -16.75
C GLY A 122 -2.81 20.13 -16.32
N ASN A 123 -4.06 19.75 -16.51
CA ASN A 123 -5.20 20.63 -16.28
C ASN A 123 -6.24 19.96 -15.39
N ALA A 124 -6.72 20.69 -14.38
CA ALA A 124 -7.79 20.23 -13.52
C ALA A 124 -9.11 19.92 -14.27
N HIS A 125 -9.29 20.40 -15.51
CA HIS A 125 -10.43 20.05 -16.37
C HIS A 125 -10.40 18.61 -16.88
N ASP A 126 -9.23 17.98 -16.95
CA ASP A 126 -9.09 16.59 -17.41
C ASP A 126 -9.67 15.59 -16.39
N HIS A 127 -10.05 16.08 -15.21
CA HIS A 127 -10.58 15.29 -14.10
C HIS A 127 -12.07 15.52 -13.90
N ARG A 128 -12.79 14.45 -13.57
CA ARG A 128 -14.24 14.48 -13.33
C ARG A 128 -14.60 15.51 -12.24
N THR A 129 -13.95 15.44 -11.09
CA THR A 129 -14.18 16.35 -9.95
C THR A 129 -12.96 17.20 -9.62
N LEU A 130 -13.17 18.27 -8.83
CA LEU A 130 -12.05 19.04 -8.27
C LEU A 130 -11.25 18.21 -7.26
N HIS A 131 -11.89 17.27 -6.58
CA HIS A 131 -11.25 16.39 -5.62
C HIS A 131 -10.26 15.42 -6.30
N ASP A 132 -10.66 14.86 -7.44
CA ASP A 132 -9.80 13.98 -8.26
C ASP A 132 -8.55 14.72 -8.75
N ALA A 133 -8.75 15.94 -9.29
CA ALA A 133 -7.65 16.81 -9.71
C ALA A 133 -6.68 17.12 -8.55
N LEU A 134 -7.23 17.42 -7.35
CA LEU A 134 -6.42 17.77 -6.18
C LEU A 134 -5.66 16.55 -5.65
N LYS A 135 -6.28 15.38 -5.69
CA LYS A 135 -5.64 14.10 -5.36
C LYS A 135 -4.48 13.80 -6.31
N ARG A 136 -4.65 14.00 -7.62
CA ARG A 136 -3.57 13.84 -8.60
C ARG A 136 -2.42 14.82 -8.36
N ALA A 137 -2.72 16.10 -8.14
CA ALA A 137 -1.69 17.10 -7.86
C ALA A 137 -0.89 16.80 -6.58
N ARG A 138 -1.54 16.32 -5.51
CA ARG A 138 -0.88 15.85 -4.28
C ARG A 138 0.02 14.64 -4.53
N TYR A 139 -0.45 13.69 -5.33
CA TYR A 139 0.35 12.54 -5.77
C TYR A 139 1.60 12.99 -6.53
N LEU A 140 1.45 13.88 -7.52
CA LEU A 140 2.58 14.39 -8.31
C LEU A 140 3.60 15.11 -7.43
N ARG A 141 3.16 15.96 -6.49
CA ARG A 141 4.05 16.58 -5.48
C ARG A 141 4.82 15.51 -4.71
N ALA A 142 4.12 14.51 -4.15
CA ALA A 142 4.76 13.47 -3.35
C ALA A 142 5.82 12.68 -4.16
N CYS A 143 5.51 12.33 -5.40
CA CYS A 143 6.45 11.66 -6.30
C CYS A 143 7.68 12.53 -6.58
N ILE A 144 7.50 13.79 -6.98
CA ILE A 144 8.63 14.69 -7.27
C ILE A 144 9.44 14.96 -6.00
N THR A 145 8.81 15.19 -4.85
CA THR A 145 9.51 15.38 -3.57
C THR A 145 10.30 14.14 -3.15
N SER A 146 9.81 12.93 -3.45
CA SER A 146 10.55 11.70 -3.15
C SER A 146 11.85 11.56 -3.94
N VAL A 147 11.91 12.15 -5.15
CA VAL A 147 13.10 12.07 -6.02
C VAL A 147 14.02 13.29 -5.86
N CYS A 148 13.45 14.50 -5.78
CA CYS A 148 14.21 15.75 -5.78
C CYS A 148 14.37 16.38 -4.39
N GLY A 149 13.77 15.80 -3.35
CA GLY A 149 13.68 16.41 -2.03
C GLY A 149 12.64 17.53 -1.93
N GLU A 150 12.63 18.19 -0.76
CA GLU A 150 11.69 19.26 -0.47
C GLU A 150 12.02 20.53 -1.25
N ASN A 151 10.99 21.10 -1.89
CA ASN A 151 11.03 22.40 -2.53
C ASN A 151 10.21 23.40 -1.70
N SER A 152 10.45 24.70 -1.90
CA SER A 152 9.72 25.73 -1.17
C SER A 152 8.20 25.60 -1.35
N ASP A 153 7.43 25.86 -0.30
CA ASP A 153 5.96 25.83 -0.37
C ASP A 153 5.40 26.79 -1.43
N HIS A 154 6.09 27.92 -1.66
CA HIS A 154 5.73 28.85 -2.71
C HIS A 154 5.81 28.23 -4.10
N PHE A 155 6.87 27.48 -4.39
CA PHE A 155 7.02 26.78 -5.67
C PHE A 155 5.85 25.81 -5.91
N TRP A 156 5.51 25.00 -4.91
CA TRP A 156 4.39 24.06 -5.01
C TRP A 156 3.05 24.76 -5.16
N ALA A 157 2.83 25.85 -4.43
CA ALA A 157 1.61 26.63 -4.54
C ALA A 157 1.42 27.19 -5.96
N ILE A 158 2.49 27.70 -6.59
CA ILE A 158 2.42 28.22 -7.97
C ILE A 158 2.12 27.11 -8.98
N LEU A 159 2.76 25.93 -8.87
CA LEU A 159 2.44 24.79 -9.73
C LEU A 159 0.98 24.35 -9.59
N LEU A 160 0.49 24.26 -8.35
CA LEU A 160 -0.91 23.91 -8.09
C LEU A 160 -1.88 24.94 -8.66
N LEU A 161 -1.60 26.23 -8.48
CA LEU A 161 -2.42 27.30 -9.04
C LEU A 161 -2.47 27.23 -10.57
N ASN A 162 -1.34 26.96 -11.23
CA ASN A 162 -1.30 26.77 -12.68
C ASN A 162 -2.13 25.56 -13.12
N TYR A 163 -2.02 24.43 -12.43
CA TYR A 163 -2.79 23.21 -12.71
C TYR A 163 -4.31 23.45 -12.67
N PHE A 164 -4.77 24.33 -11.76
CA PHE A 164 -6.19 24.65 -11.59
C PHE A 164 -6.64 25.92 -12.32
N LYS A 165 -5.73 26.65 -12.99
CA LYS A 165 -5.97 27.99 -13.55
C LYS A 165 -7.21 28.07 -14.44
N VAL A 166 -7.42 27.09 -15.31
CA VAL A 166 -8.53 27.09 -16.26
C VAL A 166 -9.87 26.74 -15.57
N ARG A 167 -9.83 25.95 -14.50
CA ARG A 167 -11.04 25.50 -13.78
C ARG A 167 -11.44 26.45 -12.65
N LEU A 168 -10.48 27.18 -12.08
CA LEU A 168 -10.63 28.11 -10.96
C LEU A 168 -9.92 29.44 -11.25
N PRO A 169 -10.33 30.20 -12.29
CA PRO A 169 -9.64 31.42 -12.70
C PRO A 169 -9.66 32.53 -11.63
N ASP A 170 -10.70 32.60 -10.81
CA ASP A 170 -10.81 33.59 -9.73
C ASP A 170 -9.86 33.29 -8.58
N THR A 171 -9.76 32.03 -8.17
CA THR A 171 -8.79 31.56 -7.17
C THR A 171 -7.36 31.82 -7.64
N TYR A 172 -7.06 31.52 -8.92
CA TYR A 172 -5.77 31.83 -9.52
C TYR A 172 -5.44 33.34 -9.45
N ARG A 173 -6.38 34.21 -9.86
CA ARG A 173 -6.20 35.67 -9.77
C ARG A 173 -6.01 36.15 -8.33
N HIS A 174 -6.77 35.61 -7.39
CA HIS A 174 -6.65 35.96 -5.97
C HIS A 174 -5.24 35.70 -5.42
N TYR A 175 -4.67 34.52 -5.69
CA TYR A 175 -3.37 34.14 -5.15
C TYR A 175 -2.18 34.70 -5.93
N ILE A 176 -2.31 34.99 -7.23
CA ILE A 176 -1.25 35.66 -8.00
C ILE A 176 -1.08 37.12 -7.55
N ASN A 177 -2.18 37.78 -7.15
CA ASN A 177 -2.16 39.18 -6.72
C ASN A 177 -1.78 39.34 -5.23
N ASN A 178 -1.85 38.27 -4.43
CA ASN A 178 -1.47 38.25 -3.02
C ASN A 178 -0.08 37.65 -2.83
N LYS A 179 0.70 38.19 -1.88
CA LYS A 179 2.11 37.82 -1.68
C LYS A 179 2.28 36.34 -1.31
N LYS A 180 3.22 35.67 -1.99
CA LYS A 180 3.79 34.32 -1.74
C LYS A 180 2.78 33.31 -1.14
N PRO A 181 1.88 32.72 -1.96
CA PRO A 181 0.98 31.68 -1.48
C PRO A 181 1.75 30.49 -0.90
N ALA A 182 1.28 29.97 0.24
CA ALA A 182 1.72 28.69 0.76
C ALA A 182 0.87 27.55 0.17
N TRP A 183 1.46 26.36 0.04
CA TRP A 183 0.76 25.20 -0.53
C TRP A 183 -0.50 24.84 0.27
N SER A 184 -0.41 24.85 1.60
CA SER A 184 -1.52 24.52 2.51
C SER A 184 -2.76 25.36 2.20
N ASP A 185 -2.57 26.67 2.06
CA ASP A 185 -3.65 27.64 1.91
C ASP A 185 -4.38 27.44 0.58
N VAL A 186 -3.60 27.22 -0.50
CA VAL A 186 -4.15 26.95 -1.83
C VAL A 186 -4.92 25.62 -1.83
N VAL A 187 -4.35 24.58 -1.20
CA VAL A 187 -4.98 23.27 -1.09
C VAL A 187 -6.30 23.35 -0.31
N GLU A 188 -6.32 24.04 0.82
CA GLU A 188 -7.51 24.22 1.66
C GLU A 188 -8.61 24.97 0.91
N THR A 189 -8.23 26.02 0.17
CA THR A 189 -9.17 26.78 -0.66
C THR A 189 -9.77 25.92 -1.76
N ILE A 190 -8.95 25.17 -2.51
CA ILE A 190 -9.44 24.27 -3.57
C ILE A 190 -10.34 23.18 -2.98
N TYR A 191 -9.97 22.63 -1.83
CA TYR A 191 -10.73 21.60 -1.15
C TYR A 191 -12.12 22.10 -0.69
N THR A 192 -12.17 23.29 -0.10
CA THR A 192 -13.44 23.94 0.30
C THR A 192 -14.34 24.20 -0.90
N LEU A 193 -13.77 24.66 -2.02
CA LEU A 193 -14.50 24.85 -3.27
C LEU A 193 -15.01 23.53 -3.85
N ALA A 194 -14.24 22.45 -3.74
CA ALA A 194 -14.65 21.11 -4.17
C ALA A 194 -15.88 20.64 -3.38
N GLN A 195 -15.85 20.74 -2.04
CA GLN A 195 -16.98 20.38 -1.19
C GLN A 195 -18.23 21.19 -1.51
N ALA A 196 -18.11 22.52 -1.63
CA ALA A 196 -19.24 23.39 -1.94
C ALA A 196 -19.90 23.04 -3.29
N LYS A 197 -19.10 22.60 -4.28
CA LYS A 197 -19.60 22.18 -5.60
C LYS A 197 -20.34 20.83 -5.53
N GLU A 198 -19.84 19.89 -4.73
CA GLU A 198 -20.48 18.58 -4.52
C GLU A 198 -21.83 18.74 -3.82
N HIS A 199 -21.91 19.55 -2.76
CA HIS A 199 -23.18 19.83 -2.08
C HIS A 199 -24.23 20.47 -3.01
N LYS A 200 -23.83 21.43 -3.85
CA LYS A 200 -24.74 22.04 -4.85
C LYS A 200 -25.23 21.03 -5.88
N THR A 201 -24.37 20.10 -6.31
CA THR A 201 -24.72 19.09 -7.31
C THR A 201 -25.65 18.02 -6.71
N GLY A 202 -25.43 17.62 -5.45
CA GLY A 202 -26.31 16.70 -4.73
C GLY A 202 -27.71 17.26 -4.51
N LEU A 203 -27.82 18.54 -4.12
CA LEU A 203 -29.11 19.23 -3.98
C LEU A 203 -29.86 19.34 -5.31
N ALA A 204 -29.14 19.59 -6.42
CA ALA A 204 -29.73 19.68 -7.75
C ALA A 204 -30.25 18.33 -8.29
N LEU A 205 -29.64 17.21 -7.90
CA LEU A 205 -30.19 15.88 -8.19
C LEU A 205 -31.42 15.58 -7.34
N HIS A 206 -31.40 15.94 -6.05
CA HIS A 206 -32.50 15.63 -5.13
C HIS A 206 -33.80 16.37 -5.48
N CYS A 207 -33.70 17.63 -5.93
CA CYS A 207 -34.86 18.40 -6.41
C CYS A 207 -35.47 17.87 -7.72
N LYS A 208 -34.79 17.00 -8.49
CA LYS A 208 -35.31 16.43 -9.74
C LYS A 208 -36.07 15.11 -9.56
N THR A 209 -36.09 14.54 -8.35
CA THR A 209 -36.67 13.21 -8.08
C THR A 209 -37.99 13.23 -7.30
N VAL A 210 -38.60 14.39 -7.06
CA VAL A 210 -39.95 14.44 -6.46
C VAL A 210 -41.01 14.37 -7.56
N PRO A 211 -41.84 13.31 -7.64
CA PRO A 211 -42.96 13.26 -8.58
C PRO A 211 -44.08 14.17 -8.07
N THR A 212 -44.33 15.27 -8.76
CA THR A 212 -45.52 16.09 -8.54
C THR A 212 -46.74 15.32 -9.03
N THR A 213 -47.45 14.68 -8.11
CA THR A 213 -48.85 14.30 -8.29
C THR A 213 -49.65 14.99 -7.19
N LEU A 214 -50.48 15.96 -7.58
CA LEU A 214 -51.75 16.31 -6.95
C LEU A 214 -52.46 17.39 -7.78
N THR A 215 -53.40 16.94 -8.60
CA THR A 215 -54.61 17.66 -9.01
C THR A 215 -55.51 17.71 -7.76
N THR A 216 -56.11 18.84 -7.34
CA THR A 216 -57.44 19.30 -7.80
C THR A 216 -57.79 20.62 -7.10
N SER A 217 -58.24 21.58 -7.92
CA SER A 217 -59.26 22.64 -7.73
C SER A 217 -59.83 22.92 -6.33
N SER A 218 -59.82 24.18 -5.89
CA SER A 218 -60.98 25.10 -5.98
C SER A 218 -60.72 26.45 -5.31
N SER A 219 -61.19 27.49 -5.99
CA SER A 219 -61.30 28.88 -5.59
C SER A 219 -62.22 29.10 -4.37
N THR A 220 -61.91 30.09 -3.52
CA THR A 220 -62.74 31.29 -3.19
C THR A 220 -62.03 32.10 -2.07
N THR A 221 -61.78 33.38 -2.32
CA THR A 221 -61.35 34.43 -1.36
C THR A 221 -62.59 35.23 -0.87
N PRO A 222 -62.48 36.24 0.00
CA PRO A 222 -61.81 36.32 1.31
C PRO A 222 -62.73 36.97 2.39
N VAL A 223 -62.48 36.78 3.68
CA VAL A 223 -63.02 37.69 4.73
C VAL A 223 -61.97 37.95 5.82
N LYS A 224 -61.86 39.25 6.08
CA LYS A 224 -61.08 40.01 7.06
C LYS A 224 -61.61 39.76 8.49
N ASN A 225 -60.75 39.66 9.50
CA ASN A 225 -60.84 40.50 10.71
C ASN A 225 -59.75 40.22 11.75
N GLU A 226 -59.51 41.30 12.48
CA GLU A 226 -58.49 41.64 13.46
C GLU A 226 -58.58 40.92 14.82
N ASP A 227 -57.42 40.98 15.49
CA ASP A 227 -57.19 41.20 16.92
C ASP A 227 -57.52 40.15 17.98
N ARG A 228 -56.47 39.89 18.77
CA ARG A 228 -56.37 40.12 20.24
C ARG A 228 -55.92 38.90 21.06
N GLU A 229 -54.63 38.95 21.40
CA GLU A 229 -54.06 38.93 22.75
C GLU A 229 -54.48 37.87 23.81
N VAL A 230 -53.42 37.38 24.50
CA VAL A 230 -53.30 37.17 25.95
C VAL A 230 -53.40 35.72 26.51
N SER A 231 -52.20 35.25 26.90
CA SER A 231 -51.79 34.46 28.09
C SER A 231 -52.23 33.00 28.32
N SER A 232 -51.21 32.11 28.41
CA SER A 232 -50.72 31.37 29.62
C SER A 232 -51.67 31.09 30.80
N PRO A 233 -51.36 30.16 31.74
CA PRO A 233 -50.56 28.92 31.68
C PRO A 233 -51.16 27.74 32.52
N CYS A 234 -50.39 26.65 32.57
CA CYS A 234 -50.10 25.82 33.76
C CYS A 234 -50.93 24.56 34.10
N LYS A 235 -50.11 23.55 34.49
CA LYS A 235 -50.28 22.54 35.56
C LYS A 235 -50.93 21.20 35.17
N LYS A 236 -50.14 20.11 35.21
CA LYS A 236 -49.85 19.21 36.37
C LYS A 236 -51.01 18.23 36.55
N ASP A 237 -50.87 17.00 36.99
CA ASP A 237 -49.83 16.02 37.33
C ASP A 237 -50.61 14.68 37.22
N HIS A 238 -49.96 13.53 37.20
CA HIS A 238 -50.24 12.46 38.18
C HIS A 238 -49.40 11.21 37.90
N THR A 239 -48.52 11.03 38.87
CA THR A 239 -47.64 9.93 39.22
C THR A 239 -48.39 8.67 39.67
N ALA A 240 -47.61 7.58 39.72
CA ALA A 240 -47.69 6.40 40.59
C ALA A 240 -48.34 5.16 39.94
N ALA A 241 -47.55 4.18 39.49
CA ALA A 241 -46.72 3.21 40.24
C ALA A 241 -47.52 1.96 40.60
N ASN A 242 -46.96 0.79 40.26
CA ASN A 242 -46.85 -0.36 41.15
C ASN A 242 -45.79 -1.35 40.63
N SER A 243 -44.73 -1.46 41.43
CA SER A 243 -43.79 -2.55 41.70
C SER A 243 -44.51 -3.87 41.99
N SER A 244 -43.95 -5.09 41.99
CA SER A 244 -42.63 -5.71 41.79
C SER A 244 -42.90 -7.23 41.60
N THR A 245 -41.96 -8.02 41.08
CA THR A 245 -41.35 -9.23 41.72
C THR A 245 -40.50 -10.02 40.70
N ALA A 246 -39.38 -10.53 41.20
CA ALA A 246 -38.20 -11.05 40.50
C ALA A 246 -38.28 -12.49 39.99
N ALA A 247 -37.47 -12.81 38.96
CA ALA A 247 -36.63 -14.03 38.86
C ALA A 247 -35.69 -13.98 37.63
N HIS A 248 -34.37 -14.02 37.90
CA HIS A 248 -33.19 -14.64 37.24
C HIS A 248 -33.17 -15.12 35.75
N PRO A 249 -31.98 -15.33 35.14
CA PRO A 249 -31.48 -14.55 34.02
C PRO A 249 -31.45 -15.33 32.68
N GLU A 250 -31.88 -14.70 31.59
CA GLU A 250 -31.66 -15.19 30.23
C GLU A 250 -30.94 -14.12 29.40
N LEU A 251 -29.81 -14.55 28.81
CA LEU A 251 -29.25 -14.11 27.54
C LEU A 251 -29.47 -12.64 27.16
N VAL A 252 -28.52 -11.80 27.57
CA VAL A 252 -28.30 -10.52 26.90
C VAL A 252 -27.72 -10.82 25.51
N SER A 253 -28.59 -10.87 24.52
CA SER A 253 -28.23 -10.60 23.13
C SER A 253 -27.64 -9.20 23.08
N HIS A 254 -26.33 -9.10 22.89
CA HIS A 254 -25.71 -7.85 22.47
C HIS A 254 -26.11 -7.59 21.02
N ASP A 255 -27.23 -6.86 20.86
CA ASP A 255 -27.52 -6.14 19.63
C ASP A 255 -26.37 -5.15 19.38
N ASN A 256 -25.50 -5.52 18.45
CA ASN A 256 -24.45 -4.65 17.95
C ASN A 256 -25.11 -3.50 17.18
N PRO A 257 -24.84 -2.22 17.51
CA PRO A 257 -25.39 -1.11 16.76
C PRO A 257 -24.82 -1.15 15.34
N SER A 258 -25.74 -1.24 14.38
CA SER A 258 -25.51 -1.15 12.94
C SER A 258 -24.69 0.10 12.61
N ALA A 259 -23.38 -0.07 12.53
CA ALA A 259 -22.48 0.89 11.92
C ALA A 259 -22.64 0.79 10.41
N THR A 260 -23.35 1.77 9.83
CA THR A 260 -23.34 2.03 8.38
C THR A 260 -21.94 2.54 7.98
N GLY A 261 -20.98 1.62 7.94
CA GLY A 261 -19.74 1.80 7.20
C GLY A 261 -20.00 1.73 5.69
N PRO A 262 -19.06 2.20 4.86
CA PRO A 262 -19.14 1.98 3.42
C PRO A 262 -19.37 0.48 3.16
N GLU A 263 -20.35 0.18 2.32
CA GLU A 263 -20.77 -1.18 1.98
C GLU A 263 -19.53 -2.03 1.65
N ARG A 264 -19.18 -2.95 2.56
CA ARG A 264 -18.00 -3.79 2.42
C ARG A 264 -18.27 -4.81 1.31
N CYS A 265 -17.56 -4.67 0.20
CA CYS A 265 -17.63 -5.60 -0.92
C CYS A 265 -16.37 -6.47 -0.95
N LEU A 266 -16.53 -7.77 -0.67
CA LEU A 266 -15.45 -8.73 -0.86
C LEU A 266 -15.27 -9.02 -2.36
N PRO A 267 -14.03 -9.32 -2.81
CA PRO A 267 -13.80 -9.72 -4.19
C PRO A 267 -14.63 -10.94 -4.55
N ALA A 268 -15.24 -10.92 -5.74
CA ALA A 268 -16.12 -12.01 -6.18
C ALA A 268 -15.39 -13.34 -6.40
N ARG A 269 -14.09 -13.28 -6.77
CA ARG A 269 -13.32 -14.45 -7.19
C ARG A 269 -12.36 -14.93 -6.10
N ARG A 270 -12.73 -16.03 -5.44
CA ARG A 270 -11.90 -16.74 -4.45
C ARG A 270 -10.88 -17.67 -5.10
N ASN A 271 -9.90 -18.09 -4.31
CA ASN A 271 -8.93 -19.12 -4.64
C ASN A 271 -9.60 -20.50 -4.56
N PRO A 272 -9.85 -21.18 -5.70
CA PRO A 272 -10.53 -22.48 -5.68
C PRO A 272 -9.72 -23.52 -4.89
N LEU A 273 -8.39 -23.45 -4.89
CA LEU A 273 -7.52 -24.42 -4.21
C LEU A 273 -7.57 -24.35 -2.68
N MET A 274 -8.21 -23.31 -2.13
CA MET A 274 -8.41 -23.17 -0.68
C MET A 274 -9.83 -23.50 -0.23
N VAL A 275 -10.77 -23.62 -1.17
CA VAL A 275 -12.20 -23.85 -0.90
C VAL A 275 -12.65 -25.23 -1.38
N GLU A 276 -12.07 -25.71 -2.49
CA GLU A 276 -12.32 -27.02 -3.07
C GLU A 276 -11.25 -28.02 -2.58
N ASP A 277 -11.66 -29.27 -2.35
CA ASP A 277 -10.77 -30.39 -1.98
C ASP A 277 -9.79 -30.06 -0.83
N VAL A 278 -10.30 -29.37 0.19
CA VAL A 278 -9.49 -28.95 1.35
C VAL A 278 -8.95 -30.18 2.08
N PRO A 279 -7.63 -30.26 2.34
CA PRO A 279 -7.04 -31.37 3.10
C PRO A 279 -7.66 -31.52 4.48
N SER A 280 -7.56 -32.72 5.05
CA SER A 280 -8.03 -32.98 6.42
C SER A 280 -7.34 -32.07 7.44
N HIS A 281 -7.99 -31.80 8.57
CA HIS A 281 -7.45 -30.94 9.63
C HIS A 281 -6.06 -31.43 10.08
N ASP A 282 -5.90 -32.73 10.32
CA ASP A 282 -4.64 -33.32 10.76
C ASP A 282 -3.51 -33.16 9.73
N GLU A 283 -3.83 -33.26 8.43
CA GLU A 283 -2.87 -32.99 7.37
C GLU A 283 -2.44 -31.52 7.35
N LEU A 284 -3.38 -30.59 7.50
CA LEU A 284 -3.07 -29.16 7.57
C LEU A 284 -2.22 -28.83 8.80
N VAL A 285 -2.56 -29.39 9.96
CA VAL A 285 -1.81 -29.25 11.21
C VAL A 285 -0.37 -29.75 11.06
N SER A 286 -0.17 -30.85 10.35
CA SER A 286 1.14 -31.45 10.08
C SER A 286 2.00 -30.64 9.09
N ARG A 287 1.38 -29.77 8.29
CA ARG A 287 2.06 -28.90 7.32
C ARG A 287 2.51 -27.56 7.91
N ARG A 288 2.30 -27.34 9.21
CA ARG A 288 2.71 -26.11 9.89
C ARG A 288 4.20 -26.11 10.16
N GLY A 289 4.81 -24.95 10.02
CA GLY A 289 6.22 -24.73 10.35
C GLY A 289 6.39 -23.56 11.30
N LEU A 290 7.33 -23.67 12.23
CA LEU A 290 7.76 -22.56 13.07
C LEU A 290 8.97 -21.89 12.44
N LYS A 291 8.94 -20.58 12.27
CA LYS A 291 10.05 -19.80 11.73
C LYS A 291 10.38 -18.62 12.63
N ARG A 292 11.69 -18.39 12.78
CA ARG A 292 12.26 -17.29 13.55
C ARG A 292 13.08 -16.40 12.63
N ILE A 293 12.77 -15.11 12.60
CA ILE A 293 13.53 -14.11 11.82
C ILE A 293 14.02 -12.99 12.73
N GLN A 294 15.19 -12.44 12.42
CA GLN A 294 15.70 -11.27 13.12
C GLN A 294 15.21 -10.03 12.38
N LEU A 295 14.32 -9.25 13.02
CA LEU A 295 13.83 -8.00 12.44
C LEU A 295 14.90 -6.93 12.57
N LEU A 296 15.24 -6.29 11.44
CA LEU A 296 16.08 -5.12 11.47
C LEU A 296 15.31 -3.95 12.12
N PRO A 297 16.00 -3.04 12.85
CA PRO A 297 15.37 -1.98 13.65
C PRO A 297 14.42 -1.04 12.89
N HIS A 298 14.49 -1.00 11.56
CA HIS A 298 13.68 -0.13 10.70
C HIS A 298 12.30 -0.69 10.34
N LEU A 299 12.03 -1.99 10.57
CA LEU A 299 10.74 -2.64 10.24
C LEU A 299 9.77 -2.72 11.43
N THR A 300 10.21 -2.22 12.57
CA THR A 300 9.48 -2.10 13.84
C THR A 300 9.69 -0.68 14.32
N LYS A 301 8.76 -0.06 15.04
CA LYS A 301 8.95 1.28 15.64
C LYS A 301 10.03 1.27 16.76
N GLY A 302 11.28 0.97 16.42
CA GLY A 302 12.44 1.14 17.31
C GLY A 302 12.92 -0.07 18.11
N GLN A 303 12.30 -1.26 18.01
CA GLN A 303 12.80 -2.47 18.68
C GLN A 303 13.22 -3.53 17.67
N GLY A 304 14.50 -3.51 17.27
CA GLY A 304 15.11 -4.68 16.65
C GLY A 304 14.89 -5.89 17.57
N GLY A 305 14.34 -6.97 17.03
CA GLY A 305 13.82 -8.08 17.83
C GLY A 305 13.70 -9.37 17.04
N VAL A 306 13.65 -10.48 17.76
CA VAL A 306 13.37 -11.79 17.19
C VAL A 306 11.87 -11.90 16.95
N PHE A 307 11.45 -12.07 15.70
CA PHE A 307 10.07 -12.32 15.34
C PHE A 307 9.87 -13.79 15.03
N GLU A 308 9.03 -14.44 15.84
CA GLU A 308 8.72 -15.86 15.74
C GLU A 308 7.25 -16.04 15.35
N TYR A 309 7.03 -16.85 14.33
CA TYR A 309 5.71 -17.11 13.79
C TYR A 309 5.56 -18.54 13.31
N VAL A 310 4.34 -19.05 13.42
CA VAL A 310 3.89 -20.26 12.75
C VAL A 310 3.37 -19.90 11.37
N HIS A 311 3.72 -20.71 10.38
CA HIS A 311 3.24 -20.56 9.02
C HIS A 311 2.58 -21.84 8.50
N LEU A 312 1.60 -21.66 7.62
CA LEU A 312 0.95 -22.75 6.87
C LEU A 312 0.97 -22.39 5.38
N HIS A 313 1.41 -23.33 4.55
CA HIS A 313 1.45 -23.15 3.08
C HIS A 313 0.06 -23.27 2.48
N ALA A 314 -0.48 -22.15 2.01
CA ALA A 314 -1.69 -22.11 1.19
C ALA A 314 -1.34 -22.29 -0.30
N PRO A 315 -2.01 -23.19 -1.03
CA PRO A 315 -1.77 -23.40 -2.45
C PRO A 315 -2.23 -22.19 -3.27
N MET A 316 -1.45 -21.84 -4.30
CA MET A 316 -1.76 -20.71 -5.18
C MET A 316 -1.98 -21.20 -6.62
N PRO A 317 -3.00 -20.65 -7.32
CA PRO A 317 -3.19 -20.91 -8.74
C PRO A 317 -1.94 -20.56 -9.56
N LYS A 318 -1.67 -21.35 -10.60
CA LYS A 318 -0.56 -21.06 -11.53
C LYS A 318 -0.85 -19.76 -12.30
N SER A 319 0.21 -19.04 -12.68
CA SER A 319 0.15 -17.86 -13.56
C SER A 319 -0.82 -16.75 -13.09
N ILE A 320 -0.88 -16.47 -11.79
CA ILE A 320 -1.64 -15.32 -11.30
C ILE A 320 -0.87 -14.03 -11.63
N PHE A 321 -1.54 -13.13 -12.34
CA PHE A 321 -1.19 -11.73 -12.50
C PHE A 321 -2.39 -10.90 -12.03
N SER A 322 -2.22 -10.12 -10.96
CA SER A 322 -3.26 -9.27 -10.40
C SER A 322 -2.67 -7.97 -9.85
N GLY A 323 -3.52 -7.03 -9.43
CA GLY A 323 -3.07 -5.79 -8.80
C GLY A 323 -2.20 -6.01 -7.55
N ILE A 324 -2.33 -7.16 -6.88
CA ILE A 324 -1.58 -7.55 -5.68
C ILE A 324 -0.37 -8.44 -5.95
N PHE A 325 -0.42 -9.29 -6.99
CA PHE A 325 0.65 -10.22 -7.34
C PHE A 325 1.25 -9.89 -8.71
N LYS A 326 2.52 -9.46 -8.69
CA LYS A 326 3.28 -9.12 -9.91
C LYS A 326 3.99 -10.32 -10.57
N SER A 327 3.99 -11.47 -9.91
CA SER A 327 4.60 -12.71 -10.41
C SER A 327 3.87 -13.93 -9.87
N SER A 328 3.91 -15.04 -10.62
CA SER A 328 3.34 -16.30 -10.17
C SER A 328 4.08 -16.85 -8.95
N LEU A 329 3.33 -17.13 -7.88
CA LEU A 329 3.82 -17.85 -6.71
C LEU A 329 3.15 -19.22 -6.68
N ASN A 330 3.89 -20.27 -6.30
CA ASN A 330 3.33 -21.62 -6.18
C ASN A 330 2.56 -21.82 -4.86
N HIS A 331 2.88 -21.02 -3.84
CA HIS A 331 2.23 -21.03 -2.54
C HIS A 331 2.29 -19.64 -1.92
N TYR A 332 1.40 -19.40 -0.96
CA TYR A 332 1.40 -18.23 -0.09
C TYR A 332 1.41 -18.69 1.37
N PHE A 333 1.87 -17.84 2.28
CA PHE A 333 1.96 -18.19 3.70
C PHE A 333 0.82 -17.56 4.49
N LEU A 334 0.05 -18.38 5.20
CA LEU A 334 -0.80 -17.94 6.30
C LEU A 334 0.06 -17.88 7.55
N LEU A 335 -0.02 -16.80 8.32
CA LEU A 335 0.91 -16.52 9.42
C LEU A 335 0.17 -16.31 10.74
N ARG A 336 0.70 -16.89 11.82
CA ARG A 336 0.29 -16.68 13.21
C ARG A 336 1.52 -16.30 14.05
N ARG A 337 1.47 -15.20 14.78
CA ARG A 337 2.51 -14.79 15.75
C ARG A 337 2.58 -15.79 16.89
N SER A 338 3.77 -16.25 17.26
CA SER A 338 3.90 -17.30 18.28
C SER A 338 3.71 -16.82 19.73
N HIS A 339 3.71 -15.51 19.99
CA HIS A 339 3.68 -14.98 21.36
C HIS A 339 2.31 -14.47 21.81
N ASP A 340 1.41 -14.16 20.88
CA ASP A 340 0.06 -13.66 21.14
C ASP A 340 -1.02 -14.34 20.28
N ASP A 341 -0.62 -15.28 19.41
CA ASP A 341 -1.49 -16.01 18.48
C ASP A 341 -2.22 -15.14 17.44
N PHE A 342 -1.83 -13.88 17.28
CA PHE A 342 -2.44 -13.01 16.28
C PHE A 342 -2.17 -13.53 14.87
N VAL A 343 -3.20 -13.47 14.02
CA VAL A 343 -3.16 -13.97 12.64
C VAL A 343 -3.03 -12.80 11.67
N SER A 344 -2.23 -12.98 10.60
CA SER A 344 -2.10 -11.98 9.55
C SER A 344 -3.35 -11.93 8.67
N ALA A 345 -4.21 -10.93 8.91
CA ALA A 345 -5.43 -10.70 8.14
C ALA A 345 -5.11 -10.32 6.68
N SER A 346 -4.01 -9.58 6.47
CA SER A 346 -3.50 -9.27 5.13
C SER A 346 -3.09 -10.54 4.37
N GLY A 347 -2.48 -11.50 5.06
CA GLY A 347 -2.11 -12.78 4.47
C GLY A 347 -3.32 -13.65 4.14
N MET A 348 -4.32 -13.67 5.04
CA MET A 348 -5.61 -14.35 4.79
C MET A 348 -6.29 -13.82 3.53
N PHE A 349 -6.38 -12.49 3.37
CA PHE A 349 -7.00 -11.88 2.19
C PHE A 349 -6.26 -12.25 0.91
N LYS A 350 -4.92 -12.14 0.89
CA LYS A 350 -4.10 -12.41 -0.31
C LYS A 350 -4.15 -13.87 -0.75
N ALA A 351 -4.17 -14.81 0.19
CA ALA A 351 -4.30 -16.23 -0.11
C ALA A 351 -5.71 -16.57 -0.63
N THR A 352 -6.74 -15.95 -0.05
CA THR A 352 -8.15 -16.20 -0.42
C THR A 352 -8.53 -15.55 -1.74
N PHE A 353 -8.05 -14.33 -2.02
CA PHE A 353 -8.45 -13.53 -3.18
C PHE A 353 -7.23 -13.16 -4.04
N PRO A 354 -6.56 -14.14 -4.66
CA PRO A 354 -5.34 -13.89 -5.42
C PRO A 354 -5.53 -12.96 -6.63
N TYR A 355 -6.77 -12.85 -7.11
CA TYR A 355 -7.13 -12.04 -8.27
C TYR A 355 -7.61 -10.63 -7.92
N ALA A 356 -7.68 -10.28 -6.63
CA ALA A 356 -8.20 -8.99 -6.22
C ALA A 356 -7.30 -7.85 -6.70
N GLU A 357 -7.88 -6.66 -6.81
CA GLU A 357 -7.16 -5.44 -7.14
C GLU A 357 -6.55 -4.79 -5.89
N ALA A 358 -5.54 -3.95 -6.09
CA ALA A 358 -4.91 -3.22 -4.99
C ALA A 358 -5.92 -2.36 -4.20
N SER A 359 -6.93 -1.81 -4.89
CA SER A 359 -8.01 -1.05 -4.24
C SER A 359 -8.90 -1.89 -3.34
N GLU A 360 -9.10 -3.17 -3.66
CA GLU A 360 -9.89 -4.09 -2.85
C GLU A 360 -9.09 -4.53 -1.62
N GLU A 361 -7.79 -4.82 -1.76
CA GLU A 361 -6.91 -5.06 -0.60
C GLU A 361 -6.91 -3.84 0.34
N ASP A 362 -6.78 -2.62 -0.20
CA ASP A 362 -6.77 -1.40 0.60
C ASP A 362 -8.11 -1.14 1.30
N ALA A 363 -9.23 -1.45 0.65
CA ALA A 363 -10.56 -1.32 1.24
C ALA A 363 -10.74 -2.29 2.41
N GLU A 364 -10.40 -3.57 2.21
CA GLU A 364 -10.49 -4.59 3.26
C GLU A 364 -9.51 -4.31 4.41
N ARG A 365 -8.29 -3.87 4.09
CA ARG A 365 -7.30 -3.44 5.09
C ARG A 365 -7.85 -2.29 5.95
N LYS A 366 -8.52 -1.31 5.35
CA LYS A 366 -9.13 -0.18 6.09
C LYS A 366 -10.28 -0.66 6.97
N TYR A 367 -11.12 -1.56 6.46
CA TYR A 367 -12.20 -2.16 7.23
C TYR A 367 -11.65 -2.87 8.47
N ILE A 368 -10.66 -3.76 8.31
CA ILE A 368 -10.06 -4.51 9.42
C ILE A 368 -9.38 -3.57 10.43
N LYS A 369 -8.72 -2.49 9.97
CA LYS A 369 -8.12 -1.48 10.86
C LYS A 369 -9.13 -0.63 11.63
N SER A 370 -10.41 -0.62 11.24
CA SER A 370 -11.44 0.14 11.95
C SER A 370 -11.83 -0.51 13.30
N PHE A 371 -11.50 -1.79 13.49
CA PHE A 371 -11.78 -2.52 14.73
C PHE A 371 -10.74 -2.22 15.81
N ALA A 372 -11.22 -1.93 17.03
CA ALA A 372 -10.36 -1.64 18.18
C ALA A 372 -9.52 -2.84 18.64
N THR A 373 -9.92 -4.06 18.29
CA THR A 373 -9.21 -5.31 18.62
C THR A 373 -8.05 -5.61 17.68
N THR A 374 -7.96 -4.90 16.55
CA THR A 374 -6.85 -5.04 15.60
C THR A 374 -5.57 -4.52 16.22
N SER A 375 -4.47 -5.28 16.06
CA SER A 375 -3.16 -4.89 16.58
C SER A 375 -2.74 -3.52 16.02
N PRO A 376 -2.26 -2.59 16.87
CA PRO A 376 -1.71 -1.31 16.42
C PRO A 376 -0.33 -1.46 15.76
N GLU A 377 0.30 -2.63 15.89
CA GLU A 377 1.59 -2.95 15.29
C GLU A 377 1.41 -3.62 13.93
N GLU A 378 1.95 -3.00 12.88
CA GLU A 378 2.04 -3.57 11.53
C GLU A 378 3.42 -4.22 11.30
N THR A 379 3.66 -5.35 11.96
CA THR A 379 4.92 -6.09 11.81
C THR A 379 4.97 -6.74 10.42
N VAL A 380 6.07 -6.53 9.69
CA VAL A 380 6.26 -7.00 8.30
C VAL A 380 5.15 -6.51 7.35
N GLY A 381 4.60 -5.31 7.60
CA GLY A 381 3.57 -4.69 6.74
C GLY A 381 2.21 -5.41 6.72
N SER A 382 1.99 -6.37 7.63
CA SER A 382 0.73 -7.09 7.80
C SER A 382 -0.14 -6.45 8.87
N VAL A 383 -1.46 -6.50 8.68
CA VAL A 383 -2.44 -6.22 9.73
C VAL A 383 -2.69 -7.50 10.52
N TRP A 384 -2.55 -7.42 11.83
CA TRP A 384 -2.66 -8.56 12.74
C TRP A 384 -3.95 -8.48 13.56
N ILE A 385 -4.71 -9.56 13.61
CA ILE A 385 -5.99 -9.64 14.33
C ILE A 385 -5.97 -10.83 15.31
N PRO A 386 -6.72 -10.75 16.41
CA PRO A 386 -6.74 -11.82 17.40
C PRO A 386 -7.44 -13.09 16.85
N PRO A 387 -7.17 -14.27 17.42
CA PRO A 387 -7.66 -15.57 16.94
C PRO A 387 -9.17 -15.63 16.68
N GLU A 388 -9.97 -15.12 17.61
CA GLU A 388 -11.43 -15.11 17.54
C GLU A 388 -11.93 -14.32 16.33
N TYR A 389 -11.30 -13.19 16.03
CA TYR A 389 -11.68 -12.39 14.88
C TYR A 389 -11.15 -13.00 13.57
N ALA A 390 -9.97 -13.62 13.61
CA ALA A 390 -9.43 -14.36 12.48
C ALA A 390 -10.37 -15.51 12.06
N LEU A 391 -10.97 -16.23 13.02
CA LEU A 391 -11.93 -17.28 12.73
C LEU A 391 -13.22 -16.73 12.09
N THR A 392 -13.77 -15.63 12.61
CA THR A 392 -14.94 -14.97 12.00
C THR A 392 -14.65 -14.54 10.56
N LEU A 393 -13.50 -13.89 10.34
CA LEU A 393 -13.09 -13.45 9.01
C LEU A 393 -12.85 -14.65 8.07
N ALA A 394 -12.34 -15.76 8.60
CA ALA A 394 -12.12 -16.98 7.82
C ALA A 394 -13.43 -17.64 7.37
N GLU A 395 -14.50 -17.57 8.16
CA GLU A 395 -15.83 -18.03 7.75
C GLU A 395 -16.38 -17.17 6.60
N GLU A 396 -16.27 -15.85 6.68
CA GLU A 396 -16.69 -14.94 5.59
C GLU A 396 -15.90 -15.17 4.30
N TYR A 397 -14.61 -15.47 4.45
CA TYR A 397 -13.71 -15.77 3.33
C TYR A 397 -13.90 -17.18 2.77
N GLY A 398 -14.51 -18.10 3.53
CA GLY A 398 -14.67 -19.51 3.16
C GLY A 398 -13.38 -20.33 3.33
N ILE A 399 -12.48 -19.93 4.23
CA ILE A 399 -11.20 -20.60 4.50
C ILE A 399 -11.03 -21.03 5.97
N ALA A 400 -12.13 -21.16 6.71
CA ALA A 400 -12.14 -21.55 8.13
C ALA A 400 -11.29 -22.81 8.45
N PRO A 401 -11.27 -23.89 7.64
CA PRO A 401 -10.43 -25.06 7.93
C PRO A 401 -8.94 -24.73 8.02
N TRP A 402 -8.45 -23.81 7.17
CA TRP A 402 -7.04 -23.40 7.15
C TRP A 402 -6.65 -22.62 8.40
N ILE A 403 -7.53 -21.73 8.87
CA ILE A 403 -7.26 -20.90 10.04
C ILE A 403 -7.43 -21.69 11.34
N ARG A 404 -8.39 -22.62 11.40
CA ARG A 404 -8.49 -23.58 12.51
C ARG A 404 -7.22 -24.42 12.64
N ALA A 405 -6.72 -24.97 11.52
CA ALA A 405 -5.48 -25.73 11.54
C ALA A 405 -4.28 -24.86 11.95
N LEU A 406 -4.17 -23.64 11.42
CA LEU A 406 -3.10 -22.70 11.78
C LEU A 406 -3.07 -22.40 13.29
N LEU A 407 -4.24 -22.24 13.91
CA LEU A 407 -4.43 -21.95 15.34
C LEU A 407 -4.40 -23.19 16.25
N ASP A 408 -4.25 -24.39 15.70
CA ASP A 408 -4.29 -25.63 16.48
C ASP A 408 -3.21 -25.66 17.58
N PRO A 409 -3.53 -26.08 18.81
CA PRO A 409 -2.58 -26.05 19.92
C PRO A 409 -1.48 -27.14 19.85
N ALA A 410 -1.57 -28.10 18.92
CA ALA A 410 -0.56 -29.13 18.76
C ALA A 410 0.83 -28.53 18.51
N ASN A 411 1.87 -29.21 19.01
CA ASN A 411 3.24 -28.74 18.91
C ASN A 411 3.65 -28.59 17.43
N VAL A 412 4.34 -27.49 17.11
CA VAL A 412 4.76 -27.17 15.75
C VAL A 412 6.23 -27.51 15.59
N ALA A 413 6.57 -28.23 14.52
CA ALA A 413 7.97 -28.55 14.21
C ALA A 413 8.75 -27.28 13.86
N VAL A 414 9.99 -27.18 14.36
CA VAL A 414 10.92 -26.12 13.95
C VAL A 414 11.37 -26.42 12.52
N SER A 415 11.12 -25.47 11.61
CA SER A 415 11.45 -25.59 10.18
C SER A 415 12.86 -25.12 9.85
#